data_AF-A0AA90QUF3-F1
#
_entry.id   AF-A0AA90QUF3-F1
#
_cell.length_a   1.000
_cell.length_b   1.000
_cell.length_c   1.000
_cell.angle_alpha   90.00
_cell.angle_beta   90.00
_cell.angle_gamma   90.00
#
_symmetry.space_group_name_H-M   'P 1'
#
loop_
_entity.id
_entity.type
_entity.pdbx_description
1 polymer ?
#
loop_
_entity_poly.entity_id
_entity_poly.type
_entity_poly.pdbx_seq_one_letter_code
_entity_poly.pdbx_strand_id
1 'polypeptide(L)'
;MKKIKILLSLILLLSFVSPVSAKETQNPGININLSHLNFLNEEVTIDGKDMLFTHIYSEYPNYQWVDASGEGIACVDDVAHATIVYLNDYVQTKNKDSLEKARNALNFVMYMQAEDGEFYNFINKDLSINKTGSTSKKSFDWWAARGTWALGYGYKVFSKADPAFAKELNNSFLLANKALQKKLNEKYGEYTTIHGYQVPAWIDGFDAMSNALLGLSEYYSINHNPVVKDSMIKIGEGLTKFQFGSFDEYPYSAHLDWGGSLTLWHAWGSSQTFALAKAGNVLHKPKWIQSAKKEADYLFTHILVTGMIKEMAPTMAKDEQIAYGVDMLVQGFSELSKVTHNKTYAKYAGLAASWFTGNNDAQFVMYDPNTGRGYDGINGVTKKVNMNSGAESTIEALMALQSIRNLPDAQKYLYAKTTKRHTNSVLEAEQFSTSNGNPQIIKPESTWTGDASYSGDIVGLVPGDSLQTTYNSNKKEDVILYAAVEKKHLPQGDLFVDVYVNNNLVGSSNVADSPDTDYLTLVKVGKFAELNAGSNTITVSIRGRKSTTVHLDNIIVQPAVESVLFQTENNRIKLERDFIHKKNFVKEYKEK
;
A
#
# COMPACT_ATOMS: atom_id res chain seq x y z
N MET A 1 11.79 -91.38 -21.86
CA MET A 1 10.46 -90.82 -22.20
C MET A 1 9.72 -90.41 -20.93
N LYS A 2 9.29 -89.13 -20.86
CA LYS A 2 8.22 -88.57 -20.01
C LYS A 2 8.43 -88.57 -18.48
N LYS A 3 8.03 -87.57 -17.69
CA LYS A 3 7.67 -86.14 -17.84
C LYS A 3 7.35 -85.66 -16.40
N ILE A 4 7.92 -84.52 -16.00
CA ILE A 4 7.29 -83.37 -15.32
C ILE A 4 6.61 -83.58 -13.94
N LYS A 5 7.13 -82.88 -12.91
CA LYS A 5 6.39 -81.83 -12.18
C LYS A 5 7.34 -80.68 -11.82
N ILE A 6 6.85 -79.47 -12.07
CA ILE A 6 7.52 -78.17 -12.05
C ILE A 6 7.14 -77.43 -10.76
N LEU A 7 8.10 -76.77 -10.12
CA LEU A 7 7.85 -75.47 -9.48
C LEU A 7 9.11 -74.60 -9.63
N LEU A 8 9.00 -73.56 -10.46
CA LEU A 8 10.01 -72.55 -10.71
C LEU A 8 9.95 -71.46 -9.62
N SER A 9 11.09 -71.09 -9.06
CA SER A 9 11.31 -69.75 -8.49
C SER A 9 12.60 -69.23 -9.11
N LEU A 10 12.48 -68.26 -10.03
CA LEU A 10 13.61 -67.71 -10.78
C LEU A 10 14.17 -66.47 -10.07
N ILE A 11 15.49 -66.46 -9.95
CA ILE A 11 16.35 -65.35 -9.52
C ILE A 11 16.27 -64.20 -10.53
N LEU A 12 16.27 -62.95 -10.07
CA LEU A 12 16.90 -61.88 -10.87
C LEU A 12 17.55 -60.80 -9.99
N LEU A 13 18.82 -60.56 -10.30
CA LEU A 13 19.69 -59.53 -9.73
C LEU A 13 19.10 -58.13 -9.94
N LEU A 14 19.10 -57.33 -8.87
CA LEU A 14 18.89 -55.89 -8.96
C LEU A 14 20.25 -55.18 -8.99
N SER A 15 20.54 -54.60 -10.15
CA SER A 15 21.60 -53.63 -10.38
C SER A 15 21.34 -52.38 -9.55
N PHE A 16 22.29 -51.97 -8.71
CA PHE A 16 22.27 -50.66 -8.07
C PHE A 16 22.53 -49.57 -9.13
N VAL A 17 21.46 -48.93 -9.60
CA VAL A 17 21.57 -47.63 -10.27
C VAL A 17 21.42 -46.57 -9.18
N SER A 18 22.53 -45.90 -8.86
CA SER A 18 22.52 -44.70 -8.03
C SER A 18 21.57 -43.68 -8.65
N PRO A 19 20.62 -43.08 -7.90
CA PRO A 19 19.84 -41.99 -8.43
C PRO A 19 20.81 -40.86 -8.77
N VAL A 20 20.85 -40.49 -10.04
CA VAL A 20 21.41 -39.21 -10.49
C VAL A 20 20.72 -38.15 -9.63
N SER A 21 21.51 -37.51 -8.77
CA SER A 21 21.09 -36.35 -8.00
C SER A 21 20.43 -35.40 -8.99
N ALA A 22 19.11 -35.21 -8.85
CA ALA A 22 18.45 -34.10 -9.49
C ALA A 22 19.20 -32.86 -9.00
N LYS A 23 19.95 -32.21 -9.90
CA LYS A 23 20.43 -30.85 -9.66
C LYS A 23 19.19 -30.08 -9.21
N GLU A 24 19.15 -29.72 -7.92
CA GLU A 24 18.36 -28.56 -7.51
C GLU A 24 18.73 -27.48 -8.52
N THR A 25 17.76 -27.08 -9.32
CA THR A 25 17.86 -25.84 -10.06
C THR A 25 18.06 -24.77 -9.00
N GLN A 26 19.32 -24.38 -8.77
CA GLN A 26 19.65 -23.18 -8.04
C GLN A 26 18.84 -22.09 -8.71
N ASN A 27 17.80 -21.63 -8.03
CA ASN A 27 17.09 -20.43 -8.41
C ASN A 27 18.20 -19.37 -8.55
N PRO A 28 18.41 -18.72 -9.71
CA PRO A 28 19.28 -17.56 -9.75
C PRO A 28 18.61 -16.55 -8.83
N GLY A 29 19.03 -16.52 -7.56
CA GLY A 29 18.30 -15.84 -6.51
C GLY A 29 18.09 -14.37 -6.86
N ILE A 30 17.10 -13.74 -6.26
CA ILE A 30 16.90 -12.29 -6.41
C ILE A 30 18.20 -11.60 -6.01
N ASN A 31 18.87 -10.97 -6.99
CA ASN A 31 20.12 -10.27 -6.75
C ASN A 31 19.82 -8.97 -6.01
N ILE A 32 20.00 -8.99 -4.69
CA ILE A 32 19.89 -7.81 -3.83
C ILE A 32 21.26 -7.12 -3.82
N ASN A 33 21.35 -6.00 -4.51
CA ASN A 33 22.56 -5.19 -4.61
C ASN A 33 22.42 -3.92 -3.76
N LEU A 34 23.22 -3.82 -2.71
CA LEU A 34 23.24 -2.68 -1.78
C LEU A 34 24.16 -1.53 -2.23
N SER A 35 24.81 -1.64 -3.39
CA SER A 35 25.88 -0.70 -3.79
C SER A 35 25.40 0.75 -3.89
N HIS A 36 24.22 0.98 -4.49
CA HIS A 36 23.67 2.34 -4.59
C HIS A 36 23.25 2.89 -3.23
N LEU A 37 22.57 2.10 -2.38
CA LEU A 37 22.26 2.52 -1.00
C LEU A 37 23.53 2.86 -0.21
N ASN A 38 24.59 2.05 -0.34
CA ASN A 38 25.87 2.34 0.28
C ASN A 38 26.52 3.63 -0.26
N PHE A 39 26.34 3.93 -1.55
CA PHE A 39 26.81 5.19 -2.16
C PHE A 39 26.07 6.41 -1.63
N LEU A 40 24.77 6.28 -1.31
CA LEU A 40 23.98 7.36 -0.70
C LEU A 40 24.32 7.60 0.77
N ASN A 41 25.14 6.76 1.40
CA ASN A 41 25.46 6.91 2.80
C ASN A 41 26.75 7.69 3.03
N GLU A 42 26.76 8.44 4.13
CA GLU A 42 27.92 9.09 4.68
C GLU A 42 28.15 8.59 6.11
N GLU A 43 29.40 8.23 6.43
CA GLU A 43 29.81 7.87 7.79
C GLU A 43 30.41 9.10 8.46
N VAL A 44 29.91 9.44 9.64
CA VAL A 44 30.36 10.60 10.43
C VAL A 44 30.56 10.20 11.88
N THR A 45 31.39 10.96 12.60
CA THR A 45 31.53 10.82 14.05
C THR A 45 31.02 12.08 14.74
N ILE A 46 29.95 11.94 15.53
CA ILE A 46 29.36 13.04 16.31
C ILE A 46 29.48 12.67 17.79
N ASP A 47 30.05 13.57 18.60
CA ASP A 47 30.30 13.36 20.03
C ASP A 47 31.04 12.04 20.35
N GLY A 48 31.97 11.65 19.47
CA GLY A 48 32.76 10.42 19.61
C GLY A 48 32.01 9.12 19.32
N LYS A 49 30.78 9.20 18.77
CA LYS A 49 30.02 8.05 18.28
C LYS A 49 29.98 8.04 16.75
N ASP A 50 30.32 6.89 16.17
CA ASP A 50 30.18 6.68 14.74
C ASP A 50 28.71 6.52 14.36
N MET A 51 28.33 7.23 13.31
CA MET A 51 26.98 7.32 12.79
C MET A 51 27.01 7.16 11.28
N LEU A 52 25.87 6.73 10.75
CA LEU A 52 25.63 6.64 9.32
C LEU A 52 24.34 7.37 9.04
N PHE A 53 24.37 8.31 8.10
CA PHE A 53 23.15 8.88 7.55
C PHE A 53 23.10 8.67 6.03
N THR A 54 21.89 8.72 5.49
CA THR A 54 21.58 8.45 4.08
C THR A 54 21.10 9.74 3.44
N HIS A 55 21.74 10.15 2.35
CA HIS A 55 21.34 11.31 1.58
C HIS A 55 20.03 11.06 0.83
N ILE A 56 19.17 12.06 0.84
CA ILE A 56 17.74 11.95 0.49
C ILE A 56 17.55 11.77 -1.03
N TYR A 57 18.17 12.64 -1.82
CA TYR A 57 17.94 12.70 -3.28
C TYR A 57 19.18 12.32 -4.06
N SER A 58 18.98 11.73 -5.24
CA SER A 58 20.05 11.44 -6.21
C SER A 58 19.51 11.56 -7.64
N GLU A 59 20.09 12.48 -8.41
CA GLU A 59 19.50 12.93 -9.67
C GLU A 59 20.16 12.31 -10.91
N TYR A 60 19.32 11.93 -11.88
CA TYR A 60 19.76 11.53 -13.22
C TYR A 60 20.44 12.70 -13.97
N PRO A 61 21.47 12.49 -14.81
CA PRO A 61 22.05 11.21 -15.24
C PRO A 61 23.24 10.71 -14.41
N ASN A 62 23.82 11.56 -13.56
CA ASN A 62 25.08 11.25 -12.89
C ASN A 62 24.88 10.55 -11.54
N TYR A 63 23.65 10.57 -11.01
CA TYR A 63 23.26 9.99 -9.73
C TYR A 63 24.13 10.50 -8.58
N GLN A 64 24.58 11.75 -8.64
CA GLN A 64 25.15 12.40 -7.47
C GLN A 64 24.03 12.75 -6.50
N TRP A 65 24.31 12.66 -5.21
CA TRP A 65 23.32 13.07 -4.23
C TRP A 65 23.21 14.60 -4.19
N VAL A 66 22.01 15.08 -3.87
CA VAL A 66 21.72 16.50 -3.65
C VAL A 66 20.98 16.68 -2.33
N ASP A 67 21.12 17.87 -1.72
CA ASP A 67 20.45 18.17 -0.46
C ASP A 67 18.96 18.46 -0.67
N ALA A 68 18.16 18.21 0.37
CA ALA A 68 16.79 18.71 0.43
C ALA A 68 16.86 20.21 0.74
N SER A 69 16.74 21.03 -0.31
CA SER A 69 16.93 22.47 -0.22
C SER A 69 16.08 23.10 0.89
N GLY A 70 16.73 23.67 1.90
CA GLY A 70 16.07 24.32 3.04
C GLY A 70 15.69 23.38 4.20
N GLU A 71 15.83 22.07 4.06
CA GLU A 71 15.49 21.10 5.11
C GLU A 71 16.74 20.45 5.73
N GLY A 72 17.65 19.93 4.91
CA GLY A 72 18.84 19.23 5.41
C GLY A 72 19.51 18.31 4.39
N ILE A 73 20.53 17.58 4.84
CA ILE A 73 21.28 16.61 4.01
C ILE A 73 20.86 15.17 4.20
N ALA A 74 20.19 14.88 5.32
CA ALA A 74 19.68 13.56 5.69
C ALA A 74 18.57 13.72 6.72
N CYS A 75 17.76 12.67 6.88
CA CYS A 75 16.64 12.67 7.82
C CYS A 75 16.49 11.33 8.55
N VAL A 76 15.82 11.34 9.71
CA VAL A 76 15.48 10.12 10.46
C VAL A 76 14.64 9.19 9.61
N ASP A 77 13.78 9.75 8.77
CA ASP A 77 12.91 9.01 7.89
C ASP A 77 13.64 7.97 7.02
N ASP A 78 14.53 8.46 6.14
CA ASP A 78 15.32 7.62 5.24
C ASP A 78 16.30 6.72 6.01
N VAL A 79 16.97 7.24 7.04
CA VAL A 79 17.97 6.48 7.80
C VAL A 79 17.32 5.34 8.59
N ALA A 80 16.11 5.55 9.12
CA ALA A 80 15.37 4.51 9.82
C ALA A 80 14.98 3.37 8.87
N HIS A 81 14.50 3.66 7.66
CA HIS A 81 14.18 2.59 6.70
C HIS A 81 15.44 1.94 6.09
N ALA A 82 16.51 2.69 5.84
CA ALA A 82 17.81 2.12 5.45
C ALA A 82 18.32 1.12 6.52
N THR A 83 18.12 1.44 7.80
CA THR A 83 18.40 0.51 8.90
C THR A 83 17.63 -0.80 8.76
N ILE A 84 16.34 -0.77 8.38
CA ILE A 84 15.54 -1.98 8.15
C ILE A 84 16.16 -2.84 7.04
N VAL A 85 16.60 -2.23 5.93
CA VAL A 85 17.28 -2.94 4.83
C VAL A 85 18.56 -3.64 5.30
N TYR A 86 19.39 -2.96 6.08
CA TYR A 86 20.64 -3.51 6.59
C TYR A 86 20.42 -4.63 7.63
N LEU A 87 19.45 -4.45 8.54
CA LEU A 87 19.07 -5.50 9.50
C LEU A 87 18.50 -6.73 8.78
N ASN A 88 17.64 -6.52 7.77
CA ASN A 88 17.13 -7.59 6.93
C ASN A 88 18.26 -8.34 6.22
N ASP A 89 19.21 -7.62 5.64
CA ASP A 89 20.36 -8.23 4.97
C ASP A 89 21.19 -9.06 5.96
N TYR A 90 21.58 -8.51 7.11
CA TYR A 90 22.30 -9.28 8.13
C TYR A 90 21.53 -10.51 8.61
N VAL A 91 20.21 -10.40 8.83
CA VAL A 91 19.39 -11.53 9.25
C VAL A 91 19.40 -12.64 8.20
N GLN A 92 19.40 -12.28 6.92
CA GLN A 92 19.30 -13.21 5.78
C GLN A 92 20.66 -13.79 5.36
N THR A 93 21.73 -13.00 5.40
CA THR A 93 23.04 -13.33 4.81
C THR A 93 24.15 -13.47 5.85
N LYS A 94 23.94 -12.96 7.07
CA LYS A 94 24.96 -12.79 8.12
C LYS A 94 26.10 -11.85 7.72
N ASN A 95 25.88 -10.95 6.75
CA ASN A 95 26.83 -9.92 6.37
C ASN A 95 27.12 -8.96 7.55
N LYS A 96 28.36 -9.01 8.07
CA LYS A 96 28.77 -8.19 9.21
C LYS A 96 28.86 -6.71 8.87
N ASP A 97 29.17 -6.36 7.63
CA ASP A 97 29.23 -4.96 7.20
C ASP A 97 27.83 -4.34 7.24
N SER A 98 26.80 -5.10 6.86
CA SER A 98 25.39 -4.69 7.01
C SER A 98 25.02 -4.50 8.48
N LEU A 99 25.47 -5.39 9.37
CA LEU A 99 25.22 -5.21 10.81
C LEU A 99 25.87 -3.93 11.36
N GLU A 100 27.10 -3.63 10.94
CA GLU A 100 27.80 -2.42 11.38
C GLU A 100 27.15 -1.14 10.83
N LYS A 101 26.74 -1.15 9.55
CA LYS A 101 25.96 -0.04 8.98
C LYS A 101 24.64 0.16 9.72
N ALA A 102 23.94 -0.92 10.08
CA ALA A 102 22.73 -0.83 10.90
C ALA A 102 23.01 -0.24 12.29
N ARG A 103 24.14 -0.57 12.93
CA ARG A 103 24.54 0.03 14.22
C ARG A 103 24.74 1.54 14.09
N ASN A 104 25.49 1.97 13.08
CA ASN A 104 25.81 3.38 12.87
C ASN A 104 24.55 4.18 12.49
N ALA A 105 23.65 3.59 11.70
CA ALA A 105 22.35 4.19 11.40
C ALA A 105 21.46 4.30 12.65
N LEU A 106 21.46 3.29 13.53
CA LEU A 106 20.74 3.36 14.81
C LEU A 106 21.34 4.41 15.76
N ASN A 107 22.66 4.62 15.75
CA ASN A 107 23.29 5.72 16.49
C ASN A 107 22.78 7.08 16.02
N PHE A 108 22.63 7.28 14.69
CA PHE A 108 22.01 8.48 14.15
C PHE A 108 20.55 8.63 14.61
N VAL A 109 19.73 7.57 14.53
CA VAL A 109 18.34 7.60 14.99
C VAL A 109 18.25 7.99 16.48
N MET A 110 19.13 7.45 17.32
CA MET A 110 19.20 7.81 18.74
C MET A 110 19.69 9.24 18.97
N TYR A 111 20.61 9.76 18.15
CA TYR A 111 21.08 11.15 18.21
C TYR A 111 19.98 12.16 17.90
N MET A 112 19.08 11.81 16.98
CA MET A 112 17.94 12.64 16.60
C MET A 112 16.77 12.58 17.59
N GLN A 113 16.82 11.67 18.56
CA GLN A 113 15.83 11.55 19.63
C GLN A 113 16.00 12.66 20.67
N ALA A 114 14.92 13.36 20.99
CA ALA A 114 14.87 14.35 22.05
C ALA A 114 14.75 13.71 23.44
N GLU A 115 15.05 14.48 24.47
CA GLU A 115 15.06 14.06 25.88
C GLU A 115 13.71 13.52 26.42
N ASP A 116 12.59 13.88 25.79
CA ASP A 116 11.25 13.41 26.15
C ASP A 116 10.80 12.19 25.32
N GLY A 117 11.61 11.75 24.36
CA GLY A 117 11.37 10.60 23.49
C GLY A 117 10.70 10.91 22.16
N GLU A 118 10.38 12.18 21.89
CA GLU A 118 10.05 12.64 20.54
C GLU A 118 11.32 12.72 19.68
N PHE A 119 11.18 13.04 18.40
CA PHE A 119 12.31 13.09 17.47
C PHE A 119 12.29 14.40 16.68
N TYR A 120 13.47 14.87 16.31
CA TYR A 120 13.65 15.76 15.17
C TYR A 120 13.88 14.93 13.90
N ASN A 121 13.68 15.50 12.73
CA ASN A 121 13.78 14.75 11.48
C ASN A 121 15.08 14.99 10.73
N PHE A 122 15.41 16.24 10.39
CA PHE A 122 16.50 16.59 9.48
C PHE A 122 17.77 17.08 10.20
N ILE A 123 18.91 16.82 9.57
CA ILE A 123 20.23 17.35 9.95
C ILE A 123 20.75 18.32 8.87
N ASN A 124 21.38 19.41 9.29
CA ASN A 124 21.99 20.41 8.43
C ASN A 124 23.39 19.96 7.94
N LYS A 125 23.94 20.67 6.95
CA LYS A 125 25.31 20.45 6.44
C LYS A 125 26.41 20.56 7.49
N ASP A 126 26.19 21.34 8.54
CA ASP A 126 27.12 21.50 9.66
C ASP A 126 26.92 20.43 10.76
N LEU A 127 26.12 19.40 10.48
CA LEU A 127 25.75 18.30 11.38
C LEU A 127 24.91 18.74 12.60
N SER A 128 24.43 19.98 12.62
CA SER A 128 23.45 20.42 13.60
C SER A 128 22.06 19.89 13.25
N ILE A 129 21.27 19.54 14.27
CA ILE A 129 19.87 19.15 14.09
C ILE A 129 19.08 20.37 13.61
N ASN A 130 18.34 20.23 12.50
CA ASN A 130 17.35 21.22 12.10
C ASN A 130 16.15 21.15 13.06
N LYS A 131 15.96 22.19 13.86
CA LYS A 131 14.87 22.26 14.87
C LYS A 131 13.72 23.17 14.47
N THR A 132 13.79 23.79 13.29
CA THR A 132 12.89 24.87 12.88
C THR A 132 12.12 24.60 11.58
N GLY A 133 12.50 23.56 10.83
CA GLY A 133 11.77 23.15 9.62
C GLY A 133 10.36 22.65 9.93
N SER A 134 9.42 22.85 9.00
CA SER A 134 8.02 22.38 9.13
C SER A 134 7.92 20.86 9.28
N THR A 135 8.82 20.15 8.60
CA THR A 135 9.01 18.69 8.59
C THR A 135 10.18 18.26 9.49
N SER A 136 10.78 19.20 10.24
CA SER A 136 11.86 18.96 11.20
C SER A 136 11.61 19.72 12.51
N LYS A 137 10.53 19.32 13.18
CA LYS A 137 10.12 19.83 14.50
C LYS A 137 10.14 18.69 15.49
N LYS A 138 10.25 19.00 16.78
CA LYS A 138 10.13 17.98 17.82
C LYS A 138 8.69 17.47 17.85
N SER A 139 8.48 16.22 17.45
CA SER A 139 7.16 15.57 17.53
C SER A 139 7.26 14.04 17.44
N PHE A 140 6.12 13.37 17.67
CA PHE A 140 5.93 11.95 17.36
C PHE A 140 5.08 11.77 16.08
N ASP A 141 5.60 12.22 14.94
CA ASP A 141 4.99 12.06 13.61
C ASP A 141 5.72 10.95 12.79
N TRP A 142 5.64 10.97 11.45
CA TRP A 142 6.16 9.90 10.57
C TRP A 142 7.60 9.46 10.90
N TRP A 143 8.53 10.42 11.04
CA TRP A 143 9.94 10.11 11.31
C TRP A 143 10.13 9.43 12.68
N ALA A 144 9.41 9.84 13.72
CA ALA A 144 9.48 9.21 15.02
C ALA A 144 8.91 7.78 15.00
N ALA A 145 7.83 7.56 14.24
CA ALA A 145 7.24 6.24 14.08
C ALA A 145 8.18 5.27 13.34
N ARG A 146 8.81 5.72 12.25
CA ARG A 146 9.80 4.95 11.48
C ARG A 146 11.08 4.73 12.28
N GLY A 147 11.57 5.74 12.99
CA GLY A 147 12.66 5.60 13.96
C GLY A 147 12.36 4.58 15.06
N THR A 148 11.12 4.56 15.58
CA THR A 148 10.67 3.55 16.55
C THR A 148 10.66 2.14 15.93
N TRP A 149 10.32 2.00 14.65
CA TRP A 149 10.45 0.74 13.94
C TRP A 149 11.90 0.26 13.86
N ALA A 150 12.82 1.14 13.45
CA ALA A 150 14.24 0.85 13.39
C ALA A 150 14.78 0.43 14.78
N LEU A 151 14.47 1.18 15.84
CA LEU A 151 14.90 0.88 17.22
C LEU A 151 14.36 -0.48 17.70
N GLY A 152 13.08 -0.77 17.45
CA GLY A 152 12.45 -2.03 17.86
C GLY A 152 13.03 -3.24 17.14
N TYR A 153 13.26 -3.13 15.82
CA TYR A 153 13.88 -4.22 15.05
C TYR A 153 15.38 -4.36 15.38
N GLY A 154 16.08 -3.23 15.54
CA GLY A 154 17.47 -3.19 15.99
C GLY A 154 17.64 -3.89 17.32
N TYR A 155 16.82 -3.55 18.33
CA TYR A 155 16.85 -4.22 19.63
C TYR A 155 16.72 -5.74 19.50
N LYS A 156 15.79 -6.21 18.65
CA LYS A 156 15.59 -7.64 18.40
C LYS A 156 16.83 -8.33 17.84
N VAL A 157 17.49 -7.72 16.86
CA VAL A 157 18.69 -8.27 16.21
C VAL A 157 19.90 -8.20 17.14
N PHE A 158 20.17 -7.03 17.71
CA PHE A 158 21.34 -6.80 18.56
C PHE A 158 21.25 -7.49 19.92
N SER A 159 20.06 -7.84 20.43
CA SER A 159 19.95 -8.66 21.66
C SER A 159 20.73 -9.97 21.59
N LYS A 160 20.97 -10.49 20.38
CA LYS A 160 21.84 -11.65 20.15
C LYS A 160 23.23 -11.28 19.67
N ALA A 161 23.35 -10.26 18.80
CA ALA A 161 24.61 -9.92 18.15
C ALA A 161 25.55 -9.09 19.03
N ASP A 162 25.00 -8.20 19.86
CA ASP A 162 25.72 -7.32 20.78
C ASP A 162 24.80 -6.88 21.95
N PRO A 163 24.79 -7.64 23.06
CA PRO A 163 23.93 -7.33 24.20
C PRO A 163 24.19 -5.97 24.86
N ALA A 164 25.42 -5.42 24.75
CA ALA A 164 25.73 -4.12 25.33
C ALA A 164 25.03 -3.01 24.55
N PHE A 165 25.14 -3.03 23.23
CA PHE A 165 24.44 -2.08 22.37
C PHE A 165 22.91 -2.26 22.42
N ALA A 166 22.43 -3.51 22.51
CA ALA A 166 21.00 -3.77 22.70
C ALA A 166 20.42 -3.09 23.95
N LYS A 167 21.22 -2.89 25.01
CA LYS A 167 20.79 -2.14 26.19
C LYS A 167 20.57 -0.65 25.90
N GLU A 168 21.42 -0.04 25.07
CA GLU A 168 21.23 1.34 24.62
C GLU A 168 19.96 1.48 23.78
N LEU A 169 19.79 0.59 22.80
CA LEU A 169 18.58 0.54 21.96
C LEU A 169 17.31 0.36 22.79
N ASN A 170 17.34 -0.51 23.80
CA ASN A 170 16.20 -0.72 24.70
C ASN A 170 15.81 0.57 25.44
N ASN A 171 16.80 1.34 25.93
CA ASN A 171 16.53 2.58 26.64
C ASN A 171 15.91 3.63 25.71
N SER A 172 16.48 3.82 24.52
CA SER A 172 15.95 4.74 23.51
C SER A 172 14.56 4.33 23.03
N PHE A 173 14.33 3.03 22.79
CA PHE A 173 13.03 2.50 22.40
C PHE A 173 11.95 2.72 23.47
N LEU A 174 12.27 2.46 24.75
CA LEU A 174 11.31 2.69 25.84
C LEU A 174 11.04 4.18 26.06
N LEU A 175 12.02 5.06 25.79
CA LEU A 175 11.84 6.50 25.80
C LEU A 175 10.90 6.96 24.67
N ALA A 176 11.08 6.45 23.44
CA ALA A 176 10.16 6.67 22.33
C ALA A 176 8.74 6.19 22.67
N ASN A 177 8.62 4.98 23.23
CA ASN A 177 7.32 4.43 23.62
C ASN A 177 6.64 5.26 24.71
N LYS A 178 7.39 5.95 25.58
CA LYS A 178 6.84 6.87 26.58
C LYS A 178 6.22 8.11 25.91
N ALA A 179 6.89 8.70 24.92
CA ALA A 179 6.34 9.81 24.13
C ALA A 179 5.08 9.39 23.36
N LEU A 180 5.13 8.22 22.71
CA LEU A 180 3.97 7.62 22.04
C LEU A 180 2.79 7.41 23.00
N GLN A 181 3.03 6.83 24.18
CA GLN A 181 2.02 6.63 25.21
C GLN A 181 1.37 7.94 25.64
N LYS A 182 2.15 9.02 25.79
CA LYS A 182 1.60 10.34 26.10
C LYS A 182 0.61 10.80 25.02
N LYS A 183 0.98 10.68 23.74
CA LYS A 183 0.12 11.03 22.58
C LYS A 183 -1.16 10.19 22.53
N LEU A 184 -1.05 8.87 22.74
CA LEU A 184 -2.21 7.97 22.68
C LEU A 184 -3.15 8.14 23.89
N ASN A 185 -2.61 8.28 25.09
CA ASN A 185 -3.41 8.27 26.33
C ASN A 185 -4.28 9.50 26.50
N GLU A 186 -3.92 10.63 25.88
CA GLU A 186 -4.63 11.90 26.02
C GLU A 186 -6.10 11.78 25.59
N LYS A 187 -6.38 11.02 24.53
CA LYS A 187 -7.72 10.87 23.94
C LYS A 187 -8.16 9.42 23.77
N TYR A 188 -7.51 8.48 24.46
CA TYR A 188 -7.80 7.06 24.25
C TYR A 188 -9.26 6.74 24.63
N GLY A 189 -10.00 6.16 23.67
CA GLY A 189 -11.42 5.86 23.81
C GLY A 189 -12.35 6.98 23.35
N GLU A 190 -11.82 8.16 23.04
CA GLU A 190 -12.59 9.27 22.44
C GLU A 190 -12.69 9.13 20.91
N TYR A 191 -13.70 9.77 20.34
CA TYR A 191 -13.98 9.75 18.91
C TYR A 191 -14.28 11.15 18.39
N THR A 192 -13.75 11.44 17.21
CA THR A 192 -14.19 12.56 16.37
C THR A 192 -15.25 12.04 15.40
N THR A 193 -16.21 12.88 15.01
CA THR A 193 -17.17 12.56 13.96
C THR A 193 -16.82 13.35 12.70
N ILE A 194 -16.68 12.66 11.57
CA ILE A 194 -16.51 13.26 10.25
C ILE A 194 -17.54 12.59 9.35
N HIS A 195 -18.38 13.36 8.66
CA HIS A 195 -19.44 12.86 7.77
C HIS A 195 -20.29 11.75 8.40
N GLY A 196 -20.50 11.81 9.73
CA GLY A 196 -21.24 10.82 10.51
C GLY A 196 -20.49 9.56 10.91
N TYR A 197 -19.25 9.37 10.44
CA TYR A 197 -18.39 8.25 10.82
C TYR A 197 -17.60 8.59 12.08
N GLN A 198 -17.41 7.57 12.93
CA GLN A 198 -16.64 7.69 14.15
C GLN A 198 -15.16 7.39 13.87
N VAL A 199 -14.30 8.38 14.09
CA VAL A 199 -12.85 8.29 13.90
C VAL A 199 -12.16 8.28 15.26
N PRO A 200 -11.31 7.28 15.57
CA PRO A 200 -10.54 7.23 16.81
C PRO A 200 -9.73 8.51 17.06
N ALA A 201 -10.07 9.29 18.09
CA ALA A 201 -9.45 10.62 18.30
C ALA A 201 -8.04 10.55 18.92
N TRP A 202 -7.59 9.36 19.35
CA TRP A 202 -6.23 9.13 19.88
C TRP A 202 -5.19 8.83 18.80
N ILE A 203 -5.59 8.75 17.53
CA ILE A 203 -4.69 8.59 16.38
C ILE A 203 -5.08 9.65 15.35
N ASP A 204 -4.08 10.35 14.81
CA ASP A 204 -4.27 11.34 13.74
C ASP A 204 -3.66 10.83 12.42
N GLY A 205 -2.36 10.52 12.41
CA GLY A 205 -1.69 9.80 11.31
C GLY A 205 -1.76 8.28 11.51
N PHE A 206 -2.76 7.62 10.93
CA PHE A 206 -2.94 6.17 11.02
C PHE A 206 -1.85 5.42 10.26
N ASP A 207 -1.44 5.97 9.13
CA ASP A 207 -0.28 5.52 8.34
C ASP A 207 1.02 5.56 9.17
N ALA A 208 1.33 6.68 9.82
CA ALA A 208 2.48 6.82 10.72
C ALA A 208 2.39 5.84 11.89
N MET A 209 1.25 5.77 12.58
CA MET A 209 1.09 4.88 13.74
C MET A 209 1.18 3.40 13.36
N SER A 210 0.86 3.02 12.12
CA SER A 210 1.09 1.66 11.63
C SER A 210 2.57 1.27 11.63
N ASN A 211 3.47 2.20 11.29
CA ASN A 211 4.92 2.00 11.36
C ASN A 211 5.41 1.85 12.81
N ALA A 212 4.90 2.67 13.72
CA ALA A 212 5.19 2.51 15.16
C ALA A 212 4.76 1.12 15.66
N LEU A 213 3.59 0.62 15.23
CA LEU A 213 3.11 -0.72 15.58
C LEU A 213 4.03 -1.85 15.06
N LEU A 214 4.69 -1.67 13.92
CA LEU A 214 5.73 -2.61 13.44
C LEU A 214 6.91 -2.68 14.42
N GLY A 215 7.42 -1.53 14.86
CA GLY A 215 8.49 -1.44 15.87
C GLY A 215 8.13 -2.07 17.21
N LEU A 216 6.95 -1.72 17.72
CA LEU A 216 6.39 -2.31 18.94
C LEU A 216 6.27 -3.83 18.83
N SER A 217 5.84 -4.33 17.67
CA SER A 217 5.74 -5.78 17.42
C SER A 217 7.10 -6.47 17.40
N GLU A 218 8.12 -5.87 16.80
CA GLU A 218 9.47 -6.43 16.78
C GLU A 218 10.06 -6.51 18.19
N TYR A 219 9.97 -5.42 18.95
CA TYR A 219 10.44 -5.38 20.34
C TYR A 219 9.69 -6.41 21.20
N TYR A 220 8.34 -6.37 21.16
CA TYR A 220 7.51 -7.22 22.02
C TYR A 220 7.67 -8.71 21.72
N SER A 221 8.09 -9.08 20.49
CA SER A 221 8.33 -10.47 20.11
C SER A 221 9.44 -11.16 20.89
N ILE A 222 10.36 -10.39 21.51
CA ILE A 222 11.43 -10.93 22.35
C ILE A 222 11.45 -10.37 23.78
N ASN A 223 10.68 -9.31 24.05
CA ASN A 223 10.57 -8.69 25.37
C ASN A 223 9.12 -8.30 25.66
N HIS A 224 8.42 -9.11 26.46
CA HIS A 224 7.00 -8.96 26.77
C HIS A 224 6.69 -7.83 27.77
N ASN A 225 7.19 -6.63 27.51
CA ASN A 225 6.96 -5.47 28.35
C ASN A 225 5.45 -5.07 28.32
N PRO A 226 4.77 -4.97 29.48
CA PRO A 226 3.35 -4.67 29.53
C PRO A 226 2.98 -3.26 29.05
N VAL A 227 3.87 -2.28 29.19
CA VAL A 227 3.65 -0.90 28.70
C VAL A 227 3.71 -0.85 27.17
N VAL A 228 4.63 -1.61 26.57
CA VAL A 228 4.70 -1.76 25.10
C VAL A 228 3.44 -2.45 24.58
N LYS A 229 3.00 -3.52 25.25
CA LYS A 229 1.75 -4.21 24.91
C LYS A 229 0.56 -3.25 24.91
N ASP A 230 0.47 -2.40 25.91
CA ASP A 230 -0.60 -1.42 26.02
C ASP A 230 -0.59 -0.44 24.82
N SER A 231 0.58 0.09 24.41
CA SER A 231 0.70 0.90 23.18
C SER A 231 0.20 0.14 21.95
N MET A 232 0.61 -1.13 21.80
CA MET A 232 0.20 -1.97 20.68
C MET A 232 -1.32 -2.15 20.64
N ILE A 233 -1.97 -2.35 21.80
CA ILE A 233 -3.43 -2.49 21.89
C ILE A 233 -4.11 -1.21 21.44
N LYS A 234 -3.70 -0.05 21.94
CA LYS A 234 -4.30 1.25 21.57
C LYS A 234 -4.17 1.55 20.08
N ILE A 235 -2.99 1.32 19.50
CA ILE A 235 -2.77 1.53 18.07
C ILE A 235 -3.56 0.51 17.25
N GLY A 236 -3.41 -0.78 17.53
CA GLY A 236 -4.10 -1.84 16.78
C GLY A 236 -5.62 -1.69 16.82
N GLU A 237 -6.20 -1.31 17.96
CA GLU A 237 -7.63 -1.00 18.05
C GLU A 237 -8.01 0.21 17.19
N GLY A 238 -7.25 1.31 17.25
CA GLY A 238 -7.50 2.50 16.44
C GLY A 238 -7.45 2.18 14.94
N LEU A 239 -6.38 1.52 14.47
CA LEU A 239 -6.24 1.12 13.07
C LEU A 239 -7.43 0.25 12.62
N THR A 240 -7.81 -0.77 13.39
CA THR A 240 -8.95 -1.64 13.01
C THR A 240 -10.31 -0.93 13.03
N LYS A 241 -10.45 0.16 13.78
CA LYS A 241 -11.69 0.96 13.84
C LYS A 241 -11.80 1.96 12.70
N PHE A 242 -10.68 2.38 12.10
CA PHE A 242 -10.64 3.28 10.96
C PHE A 242 -10.55 2.52 9.62
N GLN A 243 -11.39 1.50 9.49
CA GLN A 243 -11.55 0.66 8.30
C GLN A 243 -13.00 0.72 7.82
N PHE A 244 -13.24 1.13 6.57
CA PHE A 244 -14.59 1.36 6.05
C PHE A 244 -14.84 0.75 4.68
N GLY A 245 -16.12 0.61 4.32
CA GLY A 245 -16.54 0.04 3.04
C GLY A 245 -16.59 -1.49 3.05
N SER A 246 -16.94 -2.07 1.91
CA SER A 246 -17.12 -3.51 1.74
C SER A 246 -16.51 -3.98 0.41
N PHE A 247 -16.76 -5.22 -0.05
CA PHE A 247 -16.11 -5.73 -1.27
C PHE A 247 -16.42 -4.88 -2.52
N ASP A 248 -17.60 -4.26 -2.54
CA ASP A 248 -18.21 -3.52 -3.64
C ASP A 248 -18.77 -2.16 -3.20
N GLU A 249 -18.37 -1.68 -2.02
CA GLU A 249 -18.70 -0.33 -1.55
C GLU A 249 -17.40 0.37 -1.17
N TYR A 250 -17.26 1.60 -1.67
CA TYR A 250 -16.17 2.49 -1.31
C TYR A 250 -16.05 2.64 0.23
N PRO A 251 -14.84 2.70 0.81
CA PRO A 251 -13.50 2.61 0.20
C PRO A 251 -12.93 1.16 0.13
N TYR A 252 -13.72 0.15 -0.18
CA TYR A 252 -13.25 -1.23 -0.38
C TYR A 252 -12.60 -1.89 0.85
N SER A 253 -13.10 -1.62 2.07
CA SER A 253 -12.50 -2.09 3.32
C SER A 253 -11.05 -1.61 3.52
N ALA A 254 -10.69 -0.46 2.94
CA ALA A 254 -9.44 0.23 3.22
C ALA A 254 -9.34 0.63 4.70
N HIS A 255 -8.15 0.54 5.27
CA HIS A 255 -7.77 1.32 6.44
C HIS A 255 -7.35 2.69 5.95
N LEU A 256 -8.04 3.74 6.38
CA LEU A 256 -7.73 5.10 5.93
C LEU A 256 -6.50 5.64 6.68
N ASP A 257 -5.83 6.60 6.06
CA ASP A 257 -4.46 6.98 6.44
C ASP A 257 -4.41 8.16 7.41
N TRP A 258 -5.35 9.10 7.24
CA TRP A 258 -5.37 10.35 7.99
C TRP A 258 -6.73 10.61 8.62
N GLY A 259 -6.72 10.95 9.91
CA GLY A 259 -7.92 11.17 10.70
C GLY A 259 -8.80 12.33 10.24
N GLY A 260 -8.32 13.20 9.34
CA GLY A 260 -9.09 14.30 8.76
C GLY A 260 -9.84 13.97 7.47
N SER A 261 -9.67 12.77 6.91
CA SER A 261 -10.38 12.37 5.68
C SER A 261 -10.97 10.96 5.78
N LEU A 262 -12.20 10.83 5.27
CA LEU A 262 -12.88 9.54 5.10
C LEU A 262 -12.89 9.03 3.66
N THR A 263 -12.29 9.83 2.79
CA THR A 263 -12.43 9.75 1.34
C THR A 263 -11.08 9.77 0.65
N LEU A 264 -9.99 9.74 1.42
CA LEU A 264 -8.63 9.60 0.96
C LEU A 264 -8.03 8.33 1.54
N TRP A 265 -7.64 7.45 0.65
CA TRP A 265 -6.62 6.43 0.89
C TRP A 265 -5.45 6.74 -0.03
N HIS A 266 -4.21 6.64 0.44
CA HIS A 266 -3.02 6.87 -0.36
C HIS A 266 -2.02 5.72 -0.28
N ALA A 267 -0.99 5.72 -1.12
CA ALA A 267 -0.01 4.65 -1.16
C ALA A 267 1.31 5.01 -0.45
N TRP A 268 1.56 6.28 -0.12
CA TRP A 268 2.82 6.80 0.44
C TRP A 268 2.98 6.65 1.98
N GLY A 269 2.46 5.57 2.57
CA GLY A 269 2.55 5.40 4.03
C GLY A 269 1.78 4.23 4.62
N SER A 270 0.96 3.56 3.80
CA SER A 270 -0.18 2.77 4.27
C SER A 270 0.17 1.34 4.70
N SER A 271 1.02 1.23 5.71
CA SER A 271 1.51 -0.03 6.27
C SER A 271 0.52 -0.72 7.23
N GLN A 272 -0.74 -0.27 7.33
CA GLN A 272 -1.77 -0.76 8.26
C GLN A 272 -2.00 -2.27 8.11
N THR A 273 -2.14 -2.78 6.87
CA THR A 273 -2.28 -4.22 6.62
C THR A 273 -1.07 -5.01 7.12
N PHE A 274 0.15 -4.54 6.85
CA PHE A 274 1.38 -5.19 7.32
C PHE A 274 1.45 -5.18 8.85
N ALA A 275 1.23 -4.02 9.46
CA ALA A 275 1.30 -3.82 10.90
C ALA A 275 0.27 -4.67 11.66
N LEU A 276 -0.99 -4.68 11.21
CA LEU A 276 -2.07 -5.45 11.83
C LEU A 276 -1.88 -6.95 11.69
N ALA A 277 -1.39 -7.43 10.54
CA ALA A 277 -1.05 -8.85 10.35
C ALA A 277 0.05 -9.29 11.33
N LYS A 278 1.13 -8.50 11.41
CA LYS A 278 2.28 -8.77 12.29
C LYS A 278 1.92 -8.70 13.77
N ALA A 279 1.34 -7.59 14.20
CA ALA A 279 0.94 -7.37 15.60
C ALA A 279 -0.14 -8.35 16.03
N GLY A 280 -1.07 -8.65 15.13
CA GLY A 280 -2.13 -9.63 15.35
C GLY A 280 -1.57 -11.02 15.63
N ASN A 281 -0.51 -11.43 14.93
CA ASN A 281 0.18 -12.68 15.20
C ASN A 281 0.93 -12.65 16.54
N VAL A 282 1.71 -11.58 16.79
CA VAL A 282 2.53 -11.42 18.01
C VAL A 282 1.69 -11.37 19.29
N LEU A 283 0.51 -10.74 19.26
CA LEU A 283 -0.39 -10.61 20.41
C LEU A 283 -1.52 -11.64 20.43
N HIS A 284 -1.56 -12.58 19.49
CA HIS A 284 -2.64 -13.55 19.31
C HIS A 284 -4.03 -12.88 19.20
N LYS A 285 -4.12 -11.83 18.37
CA LYS A 285 -5.35 -11.08 18.05
C LYS A 285 -5.86 -11.47 16.65
N PRO A 286 -6.63 -12.56 16.50
CA PRO A 286 -7.11 -13.01 15.18
C PRO A 286 -7.98 -11.99 14.47
N LYS A 287 -8.68 -11.11 15.21
CA LYS A 287 -9.48 -10.02 14.64
C LYS A 287 -8.62 -9.00 13.87
N TRP A 288 -7.37 -8.76 14.29
CA TRP A 288 -6.46 -7.84 13.59
C TRP A 288 -5.94 -8.46 12.30
N ILE A 289 -5.59 -9.75 12.33
CA ILE A 289 -5.25 -10.50 11.12
C ILE A 289 -6.44 -10.49 10.16
N GLN A 290 -7.67 -10.65 10.64
CA GLN A 290 -8.87 -10.57 9.81
C GLN A 290 -9.09 -9.17 9.22
N SER A 291 -8.78 -8.11 9.96
CA SER A 291 -8.84 -6.71 9.47
C SER A 291 -7.86 -6.50 8.31
N ALA A 292 -6.60 -6.92 8.47
CA ALA A 292 -5.58 -6.90 7.43
C ALA A 292 -5.98 -7.71 6.20
N LYS A 293 -6.55 -8.91 6.40
CA LYS A 293 -7.05 -9.75 5.30
C LYS A 293 -8.14 -9.06 4.48
N LYS A 294 -9.04 -8.30 5.12
CA LYS A 294 -10.13 -7.60 4.40
C LYS A 294 -9.57 -6.59 3.41
N GLU A 295 -8.70 -5.68 3.85
CA GLU A 295 -8.08 -4.69 2.95
C GLU A 295 -7.28 -5.39 1.83
N ALA A 296 -6.46 -6.38 2.18
CA ALA A 296 -5.69 -7.13 1.20
C ALA A 296 -6.57 -7.84 0.15
N ASP A 297 -7.61 -8.53 0.60
CA ASP A 297 -8.54 -9.23 -0.27
C ASP A 297 -9.46 -8.26 -1.03
N TYR A 298 -9.68 -7.03 -0.57
CA TYR A 298 -10.68 -6.13 -1.15
C TYR A 298 -9.98 -5.02 -1.94
N LEU A 299 -9.28 -4.10 -1.29
CA LEU A 299 -8.57 -3.02 -1.96
C LEU A 299 -7.31 -3.49 -2.70
N PHE A 300 -6.40 -4.22 -2.06
CA PHE A 300 -5.09 -4.49 -2.68
C PHE A 300 -5.21 -5.39 -3.91
N THR A 301 -6.09 -6.39 -3.90
CA THR A 301 -6.35 -7.18 -5.11
C THR A 301 -7.09 -6.37 -6.18
N HIS A 302 -7.89 -5.35 -5.82
CA HIS A 302 -8.46 -4.41 -6.78
C HIS A 302 -7.34 -3.64 -7.48
N ILE A 303 -6.36 -3.12 -6.72
CA ILE A 303 -5.14 -2.47 -7.26
C ILE A 303 -4.34 -3.44 -8.15
N LEU A 304 -4.17 -4.71 -7.77
CA LEU A 304 -3.49 -5.70 -8.63
C LEU A 304 -4.20 -5.89 -9.98
N VAL A 305 -5.54 -5.78 -10.03
CA VAL A 305 -6.35 -5.90 -11.26
C VAL A 305 -6.38 -4.60 -12.06
N THR A 306 -6.49 -3.44 -11.42
CA THR A 306 -6.63 -2.14 -12.07
C THR A 306 -5.29 -1.56 -12.52
N GLY A 307 -4.20 -1.88 -11.82
CA GLY A 307 -2.89 -1.23 -11.95
C GLY A 307 -2.55 -0.43 -10.68
N MET A 308 -1.28 -0.10 -10.50
CA MET A 308 -0.84 0.68 -9.34
C MET A 308 -1.41 2.11 -9.39
N ILE A 309 -1.68 2.65 -8.20
CA ILE A 309 -2.27 3.98 -7.99
C ILE A 309 -1.45 4.72 -6.93
N LYS A 310 -1.47 6.05 -6.95
CA LYS A 310 -0.92 6.85 -5.84
C LYS A 310 -1.92 6.95 -4.69
N GLU A 311 -3.20 7.07 -5.02
CA GLU A 311 -4.27 7.32 -4.07
C GLU A 311 -5.64 6.96 -4.68
N MET A 312 -6.64 6.93 -3.80
CA MET A 312 -8.06 6.78 -4.13
C MET A 312 -8.82 7.87 -3.38
N ALA A 313 -9.19 8.94 -4.09
CA ALA A 313 -9.59 10.20 -3.47
C ALA A 313 -10.84 10.90 -4.06
N PRO A 314 -12.02 10.28 -4.26
CA PRO A 314 -12.36 8.88 -4.07
C PRO A 314 -12.15 8.05 -5.35
N THR A 315 -11.92 8.70 -6.49
CA THR A 315 -11.53 8.06 -7.74
C THR A 315 -10.05 7.65 -7.67
N MET A 316 -9.73 6.46 -8.20
CA MET A 316 -8.37 5.93 -8.22
C MET A 316 -7.47 6.70 -9.18
N ALA A 317 -6.41 7.32 -8.67
CA ALA A 317 -5.47 8.12 -9.47
C ALA A 317 -4.23 7.30 -9.88
N LYS A 318 -4.03 7.13 -11.19
CA LYS A 318 -2.93 6.36 -11.80
C LYS A 318 -1.75 7.19 -12.28
N ASP A 319 -1.86 8.51 -12.15
CA ASP A 319 -0.90 9.49 -12.67
C ASP A 319 0.45 9.45 -11.96
N GLU A 320 0.54 8.92 -10.75
CA GLU A 320 1.80 8.72 -10.04
C GLU A 320 1.85 7.31 -9.45
N GLN A 321 3.00 6.67 -9.54
CA GLN A 321 3.28 5.38 -8.93
C GLN A 321 4.71 5.40 -8.43
N ILE A 322 4.87 5.18 -7.13
CA ILE A 322 6.16 5.24 -6.43
C ILE A 322 6.48 3.89 -5.79
N ALA A 323 7.77 3.63 -5.57
CA ALA A 323 8.24 2.39 -4.95
C ALA A 323 7.58 2.14 -3.58
N TYR A 324 7.37 3.20 -2.80
CA TYR A 324 6.69 3.16 -1.49
C TYR A 324 5.32 2.48 -1.58
N GLY A 325 4.49 2.89 -2.54
CA GLY A 325 3.16 2.34 -2.75
C GLY A 325 3.15 0.88 -3.20
N VAL A 326 4.26 0.42 -3.81
CA VAL A 326 4.42 -0.97 -4.22
C VAL A 326 4.92 -1.83 -3.07
N ASP A 327 5.90 -1.36 -2.28
CA ASP A 327 6.43 -2.12 -1.15
C ASP A 327 5.34 -2.41 -0.12
N MET A 328 4.47 -1.44 0.20
CA MET A 328 3.42 -1.67 1.20
C MET A 328 2.45 -2.81 0.81
N LEU A 329 2.13 -2.97 -0.48
CA LEU A 329 1.40 -4.15 -0.99
C LEU A 329 2.22 -5.42 -0.80
N VAL A 330 3.51 -5.39 -1.16
CA VAL A 330 4.43 -6.52 -1.05
C VAL A 330 4.56 -6.98 0.40
N GLN A 331 4.85 -6.08 1.35
CA GLN A 331 4.99 -6.41 2.77
C GLN A 331 3.67 -6.90 3.36
N GLY A 332 2.55 -6.23 3.03
CA GLY A 332 1.22 -6.62 3.49
C GLY A 332 0.86 -8.05 3.08
N PHE A 333 1.02 -8.38 1.81
CA PHE A 333 0.79 -9.74 1.31
C PHE A 333 1.81 -10.75 1.85
N SER A 334 3.09 -10.39 1.95
CA SER A 334 4.14 -11.27 2.48
C SER A 334 3.90 -11.64 3.95
N GLU A 335 3.57 -10.68 4.80
CA GLU A 335 3.30 -10.98 6.21
C GLU A 335 1.97 -11.74 6.36
N LEU A 336 0.93 -11.42 5.59
CA LEU A 336 -0.30 -12.22 5.57
C LEU A 336 -0.06 -13.67 5.14
N SER A 337 0.77 -13.90 4.13
CA SER A 337 1.19 -15.25 3.73
C SER A 337 1.84 -16.01 4.88
N LYS A 338 2.76 -15.35 5.59
CA LYS A 338 3.50 -15.92 6.72
C LYS A 338 2.59 -16.25 7.91
N VAL A 339 1.71 -15.33 8.32
CA VAL A 339 0.89 -15.51 9.53
C VAL A 339 -0.35 -16.38 9.30
N THR A 340 -0.84 -16.47 8.05
CA THR A 340 -2.00 -17.31 7.71
C THR A 340 -1.62 -18.63 7.06
N HIS A 341 -0.37 -18.80 6.66
CA HIS A 341 0.12 -19.90 5.81
C HIS A 341 -0.64 -20.06 4.48
N ASN A 342 -1.39 -19.03 4.07
CA ASN A 342 -2.13 -19.05 2.80
C ASN A 342 -1.22 -18.59 1.67
N LYS A 343 -0.79 -19.57 0.86
CA LYS A 343 0.09 -19.36 -0.29
C LYS A 343 -0.46 -18.40 -1.34
N THR A 344 -1.78 -18.15 -1.39
CA THR A 344 -2.38 -17.16 -2.29
C THR A 344 -1.80 -15.76 -2.04
N TYR A 345 -1.53 -15.40 -0.78
CA TYR A 345 -0.90 -14.13 -0.47
C TYR A 345 0.56 -14.07 -0.93
N ALA A 346 1.32 -15.17 -0.87
CA ALA A 346 2.65 -15.22 -1.50
C ALA A 346 2.57 -14.97 -3.01
N LYS A 347 1.55 -15.51 -3.70
CA LYS A 347 1.34 -15.22 -5.12
C LYS A 347 1.10 -13.72 -5.35
N TYR A 348 0.21 -13.12 -4.56
CA TYR A 348 -0.07 -11.68 -4.63
C TYR A 348 1.16 -10.82 -4.34
N ALA A 349 1.98 -11.18 -3.35
CA ALA A 349 3.22 -10.49 -3.04
C ALA A 349 4.18 -10.51 -4.24
N GLY A 350 4.39 -11.68 -4.87
CA GLY A 350 5.24 -11.79 -6.06
C GLY A 350 4.69 -11.03 -7.27
N LEU A 351 3.38 -11.05 -7.48
CA LEU A 351 2.72 -10.29 -8.54
C LEU A 351 2.82 -8.77 -8.29
N ALA A 352 2.68 -8.29 -7.05
CA ALA A 352 2.90 -6.89 -6.71
C ALA A 352 4.37 -6.49 -6.97
N ALA A 353 5.32 -7.28 -6.46
CA ALA A 353 6.75 -7.04 -6.61
C ALA A 353 7.22 -7.06 -8.07
N SER A 354 6.47 -7.69 -8.98
CA SER A 354 6.80 -7.66 -10.41
C SER A 354 6.79 -6.27 -11.04
N TRP A 355 6.18 -5.28 -10.37
CA TRP A 355 6.30 -3.88 -10.75
C TRP A 355 7.79 -3.43 -10.83
N PHE A 356 8.64 -3.88 -9.89
CA PHE A 356 10.07 -3.57 -9.88
C PHE A 356 10.84 -4.19 -11.06
N THR A 357 10.35 -5.30 -11.61
CA THR A 357 10.94 -5.98 -12.78
C THR A 357 10.29 -5.56 -14.10
N GLY A 358 9.49 -4.50 -14.09
CA GLY A 358 8.86 -3.90 -15.27
C GLY A 358 7.48 -4.44 -15.61
N ASN A 359 6.73 -4.96 -14.63
CA ASN A 359 5.30 -5.20 -14.76
C ASN A 359 4.48 -3.99 -14.29
N ASN A 360 4.68 -2.88 -14.97
CA ASN A 360 4.06 -1.60 -14.64
C ASN A 360 3.59 -0.89 -15.92
N ASP A 361 2.87 0.22 -15.77
CA ASP A 361 2.23 0.91 -16.90
C ASP A 361 3.22 1.49 -17.92
N ALA A 362 4.46 1.76 -17.50
CA ALA A 362 5.56 2.18 -18.36
C ALA A 362 6.36 1.00 -18.97
N GLN A 363 6.09 -0.24 -18.54
CA GLN A 363 6.86 -1.44 -18.89
C GLN A 363 8.37 -1.29 -18.63
N PHE A 364 8.73 -0.51 -17.60
CA PHE A 364 10.11 -0.13 -17.32
C PHE A 364 10.64 -0.83 -16.07
N VAL A 365 11.88 -1.31 -16.09
CA VAL A 365 12.48 -2.00 -14.93
C VAL A 365 12.82 -0.95 -13.86
N MET A 366 12.03 -0.92 -12.78
CA MET A 366 12.14 0.09 -11.71
C MET A 366 13.24 -0.21 -10.68
N TYR A 367 13.79 -1.43 -10.67
CA TYR A 367 14.98 -1.79 -9.89
C TYR A 367 16.07 -2.37 -10.79
N ASP A 368 17.24 -1.72 -10.84
CA ASP A 368 18.40 -2.23 -11.57
C ASP A 368 19.29 -3.09 -10.65
N PRO A 369 19.31 -4.43 -10.81
CA PRO A 369 20.12 -5.31 -9.97
C PRO A 369 21.63 -5.15 -10.17
N ASN A 370 22.09 -4.58 -11.30
CA ASN A 370 23.52 -4.40 -11.56
C ASN A 370 24.11 -3.25 -10.76
N THR A 371 23.31 -2.20 -10.52
CA THR A 371 23.76 -1.00 -9.81
C THR A 371 23.17 -0.88 -8.41
N GLY A 372 22.04 -1.55 -8.15
CA GLY A 372 21.29 -1.47 -6.89
C GLY A 372 20.33 -0.28 -6.82
N ARG A 373 20.12 0.44 -7.93
CA ARG A 373 19.24 1.61 -8.00
C ARG A 373 17.77 1.22 -8.02
N GLY A 374 16.97 1.83 -7.15
CA GLY A 374 15.52 1.94 -7.31
C GLY A 374 15.17 3.30 -7.90
N TYR A 375 14.31 3.35 -8.91
CA TYR A 375 13.94 4.60 -9.56
C TYR A 375 12.69 5.23 -8.91
N ASP A 376 12.65 6.57 -8.86
CA ASP A 376 11.69 7.34 -8.05
C ASP A 376 10.22 7.06 -8.35
N GLY A 377 9.88 6.82 -9.62
CA GLY A 377 8.51 6.49 -9.95
C GLY A 377 8.17 6.54 -11.42
N ILE A 378 6.91 6.29 -11.72
CA ILE A 378 6.35 6.42 -13.06
C ILE A 378 5.06 7.21 -13.01
N ASN A 379 4.80 7.94 -14.10
CA ASN A 379 3.47 8.45 -14.36
C ASN A 379 2.69 7.41 -15.17
N GLY A 380 1.70 6.76 -14.57
CA GLY A 380 1.00 5.63 -15.19
C GLY A 380 0.12 6.02 -16.39
N VAL A 381 -0.23 7.30 -16.55
CA VAL A 381 -1.03 7.80 -17.67
C VAL A 381 -0.15 8.14 -18.88
N THR A 382 0.89 8.95 -18.66
CA THR A 382 1.82 9.39 -19.71
C THR A 382 2.94 8.40 -19.99
N LYS A 383 3.11 7.40 -19.11
CA LYS A 383 4.19 6.39 -19.13
C LYS A 383 5.59 6.96 -18.96
N LYS A 384 5.71 8.22 -18.52
CA LYS A 384 7.00 8.84 -18.22
C LYS A 384 7.59 8.18 -16.97
N VAL A 385 8.90 7.96 -16.98
CA VAL A 385 9.66 7.41 -15.87
C VAL A 385 10.48 8.53 -15.24
N ASN A 386 10.40 8.68 -13.92
CA ASN A 386 11.35 9.48 -13.17
C ASN A 386 12.59 8.62 -12.91
N MET A 387 13.69 8.95 -13.60
CA MET A 387 14.95 8.21 -13.56
C MET A 387 15.84 8.61 -12.38
N ASN A 388 15.43 9.55 -11.53
CA ASN A 388 16.11 9.80 -10.26
C ASN A 388 16.06 8.54 -9.37
N SER A 389 16.98 8.44 -8.42
CA SER A 389 17.18 7.26 -7.60
C SER A 389 17.56 7.64 -6.16
N GLY A 390 16.68 8.36 -5.49
CA GLY A 390 16.87 8.79 -4.10
C GLY A 390 16.88 7.63 -3.09
N ALA A 391 17.00 7.99 -1.82
CA ALA A 391 16.96 7.07 -0.69
C ALA A 391 15.66 6.28 -0.67
N GLU A 392 14.52 6.97 -0.61
CA GLU A 392 13.19 6.36 -0.49
C GLU A 392 12.97 5.27 -1.56
N SER A 393 13.11 5.61 -2.84
CA SER A 393 12.84 4.67 -3.94
C SER A 393 13.78 3.47 -3.96
N THR A 394 15.05 3.68 -3.60
CA THR A 394 16.05 2.62 -3.48
C THR A 394 15.76 1.70 -2.30
N ILE A 395 15.45 2.27 -1.14
CA ILE A 395 15.18 1.54 0.10
C ILE A 395 13.93 0.68 -0.04
N GLU A 396 12.84 1.23 -0.55
CA GLU A 396 11.56 0.53 -0.73
C GLU A 396 11.69 -0.62 -1.75
N ALA A 397 12.43 -0.42 -2.84
CA ALA A 397 12.74 -1.51 -3.78
C ALA A 397 13.54 -2.64 -3.12
N LEU A 398 14.54 -2.31 -2.31
CA LEU A 398 15.34 -3.30 -1.58
C LEU A 398 14.50 -4.04 -0.54
N MET A 399 13.66 -3.34 0.23
CA MET A 399 12.76 -3.93 1.22
C MET A 399 11.77 -4.91 0.58
N ALA A 400 11.17 -4.55 -0.54
CA ALA A 400 10.25 -5.41 -1.28
C ALA A 400 10.96 -6.68 -1.76
N LEU A 401 12.10 -6.53 -2.41
CA LEU A 401 12.83 -7.65 -3.00
C LEU A 401 13.46 -8.57 -1.94
N GLN A 402 13.91 -8.02 -0.80
CA GLN A 402 14.32 -8.81 0.37
C GLN A 402 13.14 -9.59 0.97
N SER A 403 11.93 -9.03 0.98
CA SER A 403 10.71 -9.72 1.39
C SER A 403 10.46 -10.94 0.49
N ILE A 404 10.45 -10.75 -0.83
CA ILE A 404 10.25 -11.84 -1.81
C ILE A 404 11.38 -12.89 -1.74
N ARG A 405 12.62 -12.49 -1.49
CA ARG A 405 13.76 -13.41 -1.33
C ARG A 405 13.54 -14.43 -0.21
N ASN A 406 12.79 -14.09 0.83
CA ASN A 406 12.43 -15.00 1.92
C ASN A 406 11.13 -15.80 1.69
N LEU A 407 10.41 -15.56 0.59
CA LEU A 407 9.17 -16.26 0.24
C LEU A 407 9.32 -17.01 -1.11
N PRO A 408 9.78 -18.27 -1.11
CA PRO A 408 9.96 -19.05 -2.34
C PRO A 408 8.69 -19.20 -3.21
N ASP A 409 7.51 -19.24 -2.59
CA ASP A 409 6.25 -19.28 -3.33
C ASP A 409 5.92 -17.94 -4.02
N ALA A 410 6.48 -16.82 -3.57
CA ALA A 410 6.33 -15.51 -4.20
C ALA A 410 7.32 -15.30 -5.37
N GLN A 411 8.54 -15.82 -5.25
CA GLN A 411 9.61 -15.66 -6.26
C GLN A 411 9.19 -16.10 -7.66
N LYS A 412 8.33 -17.12 -7.75
CA LYS A 412 7.78 -17.64 -9.02
C LYS A 412 7.04 -16.60 -9.85
N TYR A 413 6.56 -15.52 -9.22
CA TYR A 413 5.73 -14.50 -9.83
C TYR A 413 6.45 -13.15 -10.00
N LEU A 414 7.69 -13.02 -9.51
CA LEU A 414 8.45 -11.76 -9.52
C LEU A 414 8.68 -11.22 -10.94
N TYR A 415 8.80 -12.08 -11.95
CA TYR A 415 9.00 -11.68 -13.34
C TYR A 415 7.73 -11.82 -14.18
N ALA A 416 6.56 -11.88 -13.53
CA ALA A 416 5.28 -11.92 -14.23
C ALA A 416 5.08 -10.64 -15.06
N LYS A 417 4.43 -10.75 -16.21
CA LYS A 417 4.03 -9.64 -17.08
C LYS A 417 2.52 -9.65 -17.27
N THR A 418 1.87 -8.51 -17.08
CA THR A 418 0.46 -8.34 -17.40
C THR A 418 0.28 -8.34 -18.92
N THR A 419 -0.55 -9.26 -19.41
CA THR A 419 -0.86 -9.41 -20.85
C THR A 419 -2.24 -8.88 -21.19
N LYS A 420 -3.17 -8.86 -20.22
CA LYS A 420 -4.52 -8.36 -20.41
C LYS A 420 -5.12 -7.91 -19.08
N ARG A 421 -5.84 -6.78 -19.11
CA ARG A 421 -6.75 -6.33 -18.03
C ARG A 421 -8.17 -6.24 -18.58
N HIS A 422 -9.13 -6.55 -17.72
CA HIS A 422 -10.56 -6.29 -17.88
C HIS A 422 -11.02 -5.64 -16.58
N THR A 423 -11.09 -4.32 -16.55
CA THR A 423 -11.25 -3.55 -15.32
C THR A 423 -12.10 -2.31 -15.59
N ASN A 424 -12.26 -1.45 -14.58
CA ASN A 424 -13.13 -0.29 -14.64
C ASN A 424 -12.73 0.73 -15.71
N SER A 425 -13.70 1.57 -16.07
CA SER A 425 -13.52 2.77 -16.88
C SER A 425 -14.08 3.96 -16.12
N VAL A 426 -13.35 5.07 -16.12
CA VAL A 426 -13.80 6.36 -15.57
C VAL A 426 -14.30 7.20 -16.73
N LEU A 427 -15.50 7.76 -16.58
CA LEU A 427 -16.16 8.62 -17.55
C LEU A 427 -16.35 9.99 -16.90
N GLU A 428 -15.51 10.94 -17.27
CA GLU A 428 -15.50 12.30 -16.72
C GLU A 428 -16.78 13.05 -17.11
N ALA A 429 -17.46 13.66 -16.13
CA ALA A 429 -18.81 14.19 -16.32
C ALA A 429 -18.86 15.38 -17.29
N GLU A 430 -17.82 16.20 -17.33
CA GLU A 430 -17.66 17.34 -18.22
C GLU A 430 -17.54 16.96 -19.69
N GLN A 431 -17.29 15.69 -19.99
CA GLN A 431 -17.26 15.15 -21.36
C GLN A 431 -18.63 14.67 -21.86
N PHE A 432 -19.66 14.71 -21.01
CA PHE A 432 -20.99 14.22 -21.37
C PHE A 432 -21.77 15.30 -22.12
N SER A 433 -22.63 14.88 -23.04
CA SER A 433 -23.58 15.80 -23.67
C SER A 433 -24.75 16.07 -22.74
N THR A 434 -25.22 17.31 -22.71
CA THR A 434 -26.49 17.63 -22.05
C THR A 434 -27.64 16.98 -22.80
N SER A 435 -28.44 16.17 -22.09
CA SER A 435 -29.65 15.56 -22.63
C SER A 435 -30.92 16.29 -22.18
N ASN A 436 -30.90 16.94 -21.01
CA ASN A 436 -31.97 17.82 -20.55
C ASN A 436 -31.44 18.89 -19.59
N GLY A 437 -32.11 20.04 -19.55
CA GLY A 437 -31.80 21.12 -18.63
C GLY A 437 -30.58 21.97 -19.02
N ASN A 438 -29.90 22.55 -18.04
CA ASN A 438 -28.73 23.41 -18.27
C ASN A 438 -27.58 23.15 -17.26
N PRO A 439 -26.99 21.93 -17.27
CA PRO A 439 -25.82 21.62 -16.45
C PRO A 439 -24.67 22.61 -16.68
N GLN A 440 -23.90 22.90 -15.64
CA GLN A 440 -22.78 23.83 -15.72
C GLN A 440 -21.46 23.10 -15.49
N ILE A 441 -20.53 23.20 -16.45
CA ILE A 441 -19.15 22.78 -16.24
C ILE A 441 -18.46 23.81 -15.34
N ILE A 442 -17.84 23.34 -14.27
CA ILE A 442 -17.21 24.14 -13.23
C ILE A 442 -15.76 23.70 -13.15
N LYS A 443 -14.85 24.65 -13.33
CA LYS A 443 -13.44 24.46 -13.02
C LYS A 443 -13.20 24.83 -11.55
N PRO A 444 -12.91 23.88 -10.66
CA PRO A 444 -12.70 24.20 -9.26
C PRO A 444 -11.41 25.02 -9.08
N GLU A 445 -11.38 25.90 -8.06
CA GLU A 445 -10.17 26.69 -7.74
C GLU A 445 -8.99 25.80 -7.33
N SER A 446 -9.30 24.67 -6.69
CA SER A 446 -8.39 23.61 -6.27
C SER A 446 -9.07 22.28 -6.52
N THR A 447 -8.31 21.28 -6.99
CA THR A 447 -8.84 19.91 -7.06
C THR A 447 -9.06 19.33 -5.66
N TRP A 448 -8.24 19.71 -4.68
CA TRP A 448 -8.38 19.30 -3.28
C TRP A 448 -9.55 20.03 -2.60
N THR A 449 -10.46 19.27 -1.98
CA THR A 449 -11.66 19.73 -1.27
C THR A 449 -11.43 19.99 0.21
N GLY A 450 -10.31 19.52 0.77
CA GLY A 450 -10.06 19.46 2.22
C GLY A 450 -10.00 18.02 2.76
N ASP A 451 -10.63 17.08 2.06
CA ASP A 451 -10.71 15.66 2.42
C ASP A 451 -10.62 14.70 1.21
N ALA A 452 -10.83 15.17 -0.02
CA ALA A 452 -10.75 14.41 -1.27
C ALA A 452 -10.26 15.29 -2.44
N SER A 453 -10.16 14.70 -3.62
CA SER A 453 -9.70 15.36 -4.84
C SER A 453 -10.66 15.12 -6.01
N TYR A 454 -11.06 16.19 -6.71
CA TYR A 454 -11.67 16.08 -8.02
C TYR A 454 -10.68 15.53 -9.06
N SER A 455 -11.16 14.72 -10.02
CA SER A 455 -10.32 14.22 -11.13
C SER A 455 -10.01 15.31 -12.14
N GLY A 456 -10.81 16.37 -12.19
CA GLY A 456 -10.63 17.50 -13.10
C GLY A 456 -11.68 18.59 -12.93
N ASP A 457 -12.24 19.03 -14.05
CA ASP A 457 -13.44 19.88 -14.04
C ASP A 457 -14.64 19.03 -13.60
N ILE A 458 -15.63 19.67 -12.99
CA ILE A 458 -16.84 18.99 -12.48
C ILE A 458 -18.08 19.55 -13.16
N VAL A 459 -19.20 18.85 -13.05
CA VAL A 459 -20.49 19.35 -13.55
C VAL A 459 -21.45 19.59 -12.39
N GLY A 460 -21.96 20.82 -12.30
CA GLY A 460 -23.08 21.18 -11.44
C GLY A 460 -24.42 20.89 -12.12
N LEU A 461 -25.26 20.09 -11.46
CA LEU A 461 -26.59 19.72 -11.94
C LEU A 461 -27.67 20.06 -10.89
N VAL A 462 -28.83 20.52 -11.32
CA VAL A 462 -30.02 20.70 -10.47
C VAL A 462 -31.10 19.67 -10.81
N PRO A 463 -32.11 19.43 -9.95
CA PRO A 463 -33.19 18.52 -10.29
C PRO A 463 -33.86 18.84 -11.63
N GLY A 464 -33.95 17.80 -12.48
CA GLY A 464 -34.43 17.90 -13.86
C GLY A 464 -33.31 17.92 -14.89
N ASP A 465 -32.09 18.30 -14.52
CA ASP A 465 -30.94 18.21 -15.43
C ASP A 465 -30.57 16.74 -15.71
N SER A 466 -30.03 16.50 -16.91
CA SER A 466 -29.43 15.22 -17.26
C SER A 466 -28.28 15.34 -18.25
N LEU A 467 -27.30 14.46 -18.06
CA LEU A 467 -26.13 14.28 -18.91
C LEU A 467 -26.14 12.89 -19.51
N GLN A 468 -25.58 12.75 -20.72
CA GLN A 468 -25.53 11.48 -21.43
C GLN A 468 -24.14 11.28 -22.07
N THR A 469 -23.68 10.04 -22.06
CA THR A 469 -22.51 9.62 -22.81
C THR A 469 -22.73 8.24 -23.44
N THR A 470 -21.86 7.90 -24.38
CA THR A 470 -21.84 6.58 -25.01
C THR A 470 -20.68 5.76 -24.46
N TYR A 471 -20.97 4.55 -23.99
CA TYR A 471 -19.99 3.58 -23.54
C TYR A 471 -19.98 2.37 -24.48
N ASN A 472 -18.82 2.07 -25.07
CA ASN A 472 -18.65 0.92 -25.94
C ASN A 472 -18.15 -0.28 -25.15
N SER A 473 -18.96 -1.34 -25.08
CA SER A 473 -18.57 -2.60 -24.47
C SER A 473 -18.19 -3.62 -25.54
N ASN A 474 -17.13 -4.40 -25.28
CA ASN A 474 -16.67 -5.45 -26.19
C ASN A 474 -17.56 -6.70 -26.16
N LYS A 475 -18.40 -6.85 -25.13
CA LYS A 475 -19.25 -8.02 -24.93
C LYS A 475 -20.49 -7.62 -24.13
N LYS A 476 -21.49 -8.50 -24.16
CA LYS A 476 -22.59 -8.42 -23.21
C LYS A 476 -22.06 -8.76 -21.81
N GLU A 477 -22.23 -7.88 -20.83
CA GLU A 477 -21.78 -8.12 -19.45
C GLU A 477 -22.51 -7.27 -18.41
N ASP A 478 -22.54 -7.78 -17.18
CA ASP A 478 -23.01 -7.04 -16.01
C ASP A 478 -21.93 -6.10 -15.49
N VAL A 479 -22.33 -4.91 -15.07
CA VAL A 479 -21.48 -3.89 -14.47
C VAL A 479 -22.11 -3.30 -13.21
N ILE A 480 -21.29 -2.76 -12.31
CA ILE A 480 -21.70 -1.85 -11.25
C ILE A 480 -21.38 -0.44 -11.73
N LEU A 481 -22.30 0.49 -11.50
CA LEU A 481 -22.06 1.91 -11.75
C LEU A 481 -21.81 2.61 -10.42
N TYR A 482 -20.77 3.42 -10.37
CA TYR A 482 -20.52 4.34 -9.26
C TYR A 482 -20.52 5.78 -9.78
N ALA A 483 -20.88 6.73 -8.92
CA ALA A 483 -20.75 8.15 -9.18
C ALA A 483 -19.83 8.79 -8.14
N ALA A 484 -18.78 9.46 -8.59
CA ALA A 484 -18.02 10.37 -7.75
C ALA A 484 -18.81 11.69 -7.67
N VAL A 485 -19.37 11.96 -6.50
CA VAL A 485 -20.37 13.02 -6.30
C VAL A 485 -20.23 13.63 -4.92
N GLU A 486 -20.46 14.94 -4.83
CA GLU A 486 -20.64 15.59 -3.54
C GLU A 486 -21.96 15.15 -2.90
N LYS A 487 -21.88 14.47 -1.75
CA LYS A 487 -23.06 14.28 -0.88
C LYS A 487 -23.33 15.59 -0.17
N LYS A 488 -24.53 16.12 -0.34
CA LYS A 488 -24.98 17.40 0.22
C LYS A 488 -25.49 17.22 1.65
N HIS A 489 -25.13 18.15 2.52
CA HIS A 489 -25.69 18.26 3.86
C HIS A 489 -27.09 18.87 3.82
N LEU A 490 -28.10 18.01 3.81
CA LEU A 490 -29.51 18.40 3.79
C LEU A 490 -30.29 17.56 4.83
N PRO A 491 -30.43 18.03 6.09
CA PRO A 491 -31.05 17.27 7.19
C PRO A 491 -32.43 16.65 6.88
N GLN A 492 -33.16 17.23 5.94
CA GLN A 492 -34.34 16.66 5.29
C GLN A 492 -34.27 17.01 3.80
N GLY A 493 -33.73 16.08 3.00
CA GLY A 493 -33.55 16.26 1.56
C GLY A 493 -33.88 15.01 0.76
N ASP A 494 -34.64 15.21 -0.32
CA ASP A 494 -34.88 14.23 -1.37
C ASP A 494 -34.06 14.68 -2.59
N LEU A 495 -32.80 14.26 -2.67
CA LEU A 495 -31.92 14.54 -3.82
C LEU A 495 -31.22 13.25 -4.22
N PHE A 496 -31.40 12.84 -5.47
CA PHE A 496 -30.95 11.55 -5.96
C PHE A 496 -30.17 11.72 -7.25
N VAL A 497 -29.06 10.99 -7.34
CA VAL A 497 -28.40 10.70 -8.61
C VAL A 497 -29.03 9.44 -9.16
N ASP A 498 -29.78 9.58 -10.25
CA ASP A 498 -30.37 8.49 -11.00
C ASP A 498 -29.48 8.17 -12.20
N VAL A 499 -29.16 6.89 -12.41
CA VAL A 499 -28.37 6.45 -13.57
C VAL A 499 -29.18 5.47 -14.40
N TYR A 500 -29.17 5.68 -15.71
CA TYR A 500 -29.87 4.89 -16.70
C TYR A 500 -28.87 4.26 -17.66
N VAL A 501 -29.14 3.01 -18.06
CA VAL A 501 -28.42 2.32 -19.13
C VAL A 501 -29.42 1.96 -20.21
N ASN A 502 -29.17 2.41 -21.44
CA ASN A 502 -30.06 2.19 -22.60
C ASN A 502 -31.51 2.57 -22.28
N ASN A 503 -31.70 3.75 -21.66
CA ASN A 503 -32.98 4.32 -21.21
C ASN A 503 -33.70 3.55 -20.08
N ASN A 504 -33.09 2.52 -19.49
CA ASN A 504 -33.62 1.83 -18.32
C ASN A 504 -32.96 2.36 -17.05
N LEU A 505 -33.75 2.75 -16.05
CA LEU A 505 -33.22 3.15 -14.74
C LEU A 505 -32.57 1.93 -14.09
N VAL A 506 -31.25 1.98 -13.86
CA VAL A 506 -30.51 0.88 -13.22
C VAL A 506 -30.29 1.10 -11.74
N GLY A 507 -30.34 2.37 -11.30
CA GLY A 507 -30.13 2.70 -9.91
C GLY A 507 -30.37 4.16 -9.58
N SER A 508 -30.63 4.39 -8.29
CA SER A 508 -30.72 5.71 -7.68
C SER A 508 -29.91 5.69 -6.39
N SER A 509 -29.13 6.73 -6.13
CA SER A 509 -28.45 6.93 -4.85
C SER A 509 -28.90 8.26 -4.23
N ASN A 510 -29.20 8.26 -2.93
CA ASN A 510 -29.46 9.49 -2.20
C ASN A 510 -28.12 10.23 -2.01
N VAL A 511 -28.10 11.52 -2.33
CA VAL A 511 -26.95 12.40 -2.17
C VAL A 511 -27.28 13.62 -1.32
N ALA A 512 -28.40 13.60 -0.59
CA ALA A 512 -28.81 14.63 0.37
C ALA A 512 -28.70 14.16 1.84
N ASP A 513 -27.99 13.08 2.09
CA ASP A 513 -27.90 12.41 3.38
C ASP A 513 -26.54 12.61 4.07
N SER A 514 -25.78 13.65 3.70
CA SER A 514 -24.61 14.00 4.50
C SER A 514 -25.06 14.57 5.86
N PRO A 515 -24.55 14.06 6.99
CA PRO A 515 -25.05 14.42 8.31
C PRO A 515 -24.52 15.75 8.85
N ASP A 516 -23.42 16.29 8.30
CA ASP A 516 -22.76 17.50 8.83
C ASP A 516 -22.37 18.54 7.77
N THR A 517 -21.63 18.16 6.72
CA THR A 517 -21.14 19.06 5.68
C THR A 517 -21.17 18.40 4.31
N ASP A 518 -21.09 19.19 3.25
CA ASP A 518 -20.90 18.62 1.91
C ASP A 518 -19.53 17.94 1.83
N TYR A 519 -19.45 16.80 1.14
CA TYR A 519 -18.18 16.10 0.93
C TYR A 519 -18.21 15.22 -0.32
N LEU A 520 -17.06 15.11 -1.00
CA LEU A 520 -16.92 14.32 -2.23
C LEU A 520 -16.69 12.85 -1.89
N THR A 521 -17.50 11.95 -2.43
CA THR A 521 -17.33 10.51 -2.22
C THR A 521 -17.77 9.70 -3.43
N LEU A 522 -17.50 8.39 -3.41
CA LEU A 522 -17.90 7.46 -4.46
C LEU A 522 -19.13 6.67 -4.00
N VAL A 523 -20.28 6.93 -4.61
CA VAL A 523 -21.53 6.23 -4.30
C VAL A 523 -21.82 5.15 -5.32
N LYS A 524 -22.18 3.95 -4.85
CA LYS A 524 -22.68 2.88 -5.72
C LYS A 524 -24.11 3.21 -6.15
N VAL A 525 -24.37 3.23 -7.46
CA VAL A 525 -25.68 3.56 -8.01
C VAL A 525 -26.45 2.30 -8.35
N GLY A 526 -27.34 1.89 -7.44
CA GLY A 526 -28.21 0.72 -7.61
C GLY A 526 -27.46 -0.62 -7.57
N LYS A 527 -27.97 -1.58 -8.34
CA LYS A 527 -27.44 -2.95 -8.43
C LYS A 527 -26.61 -3.12 -9.70
N PHE A 528 -26.53 -4.33 -10.22
CA PHE A 528 -25.89 -4.61 -11.51
C PHE A 528 -26.74 -4.06 -12.65
N ALA A 529 -26.08 -3.42 -13.61
CA ALA A 529 -26.63 -3.01 -14.89
C ALA A 529 -26.09 -3.94 -15.98
N GLU A 530 -26.92 -4.29 -16.97
CA GLU A 530 -26.49 -5.10 -18.11
C GLU A 530 -26.07 -4.17 -19.26
N LEU A 531 -24.85 -4.33 -19.75
CA LEU A 531 -24.38 -3.71 -20.98
C LEU A 531 -24.57 -4.68 -22.15
N ASN A 532 -25.05 -4.16 -23.28
CA ASN A 532 -25.03 -4.86 -24.56
C ASN A 532 -23.62 -4.86 -25.15
N ALA A 533 -23.32 -5.81 -26.03
CA ALA A 533 -22.13 -5.71 -26.88
C ALA A 533 -22.30 -4.50 -27.85
N GLY A 534 -21.24 -3.73 -28.03
CA GLY A 534 -21.25 -2.50 -28.82
C GLY A 534 -21.62 -1.27 -27.99
N SER A 535 -22.34 -0.35 -28.60
CA SER A 535 -22.67 0.95 -28.02
C SER A 535 -23.78 0.84 -26.97
N ASN A 536 -23.56 1.43 -25.80
CA ASN A 536 -24.53 1.59 -24.75
C ASN A 536 -24.64 3.07 -24.39
N THR A 537 -25.86 3.54 -24.14
CA THR A 537 -26.09 4.87 -23.58
C THR A 537 -26.03 4.80 -22.06
N ILE A 538 -25.24 5.68 -21.44
CA ILE A 538 -25.28 5.94 -20.00
C ILE A 538 -25.83 7.36 -19.82
N THR A 539 -26.89 7.50 -19.03
CA THR A 539 -27.49 8.80 -18.70
C THR A 539 -27.50 8.98 -17.19
N VAL A 540 -27.06 10.15 -16.73
CA VAL A 540 -27.13 10.56 -15.33
C VAL A 540 -28.15 11.68 -15.22
N SER A 541 -29.06 11.61 -14.27
CA SER A 541 -30.03 12.67 -14.00
C SER A 541 -30.15 12.95 -12.52
N ILE A 542 -30.38 14.21 -12.17
CA ILE A 542 -30.67 14.61 -10.80
C ILE A 542 -32.18 14.67 -10.61
N ARG A 543 -32.66 13.96 -9.59
CA ARG A 543 -34.06 13.99 -9.17
C ARG A 543 -34.15 14.53 -7.75
N GLY A 544 -35.05 15.49 -7.53
CA GLY A 544 -35.28 16.04 -6.21
C GLY A 544 -36.30 17.16 -6.20
N ARG A 545 -36.65 17.63 -5.00
CA ARG A 545 -37.66 18.70 -4.82
C ARG A 545 -37.06 20.10 -4.68
N LYS A 546 -35.83 20.20 -4.15
CA LYS A 546 -35.14 21.46 -3.91
C LYS A 546 -34.18 21.73 -5.06
N SER A 547 -34.15 22.95 -5.58
CA SER A 547 -33.17 23.41 -6.58
C SER A 547 -31.77 23.56 -5.99
N THR A 548 -31.24 22.47 -5.42
CA THR A 548 -29.88 22.38 -4.90
C THR A 548 -29.00 21.79 -5.98
N THR A 549 -27.85 22.41 -6.22
CA THR A 549 -26.84 21.89 -7.14
C THR A 549 -26.13 20.68 -6.53
N VAL A 550 -26.05 19.60 -7.31
CA VAL A 550 -25.21 18.44 -7.08
C VAL A 550 -23.98 18.56 -7.97
N HIS A 551 -22.79 18.47 -7.39
CA HIS A 551 -21.55 18.40 -8.15
C HIS A 551 -21.21 16.95 -8.45
N LEU A 552 -21.15 16.61 -9.74
CA LEU A 552 -20.76 15.33 -10.27
C LEU A 552 -19.37 15.45 -10.90
N ASP A 553 -18.44 14.62 -10.45
CA ASP A 553 -17.07 14.54 -10.93
C ASP A 553 -16.99 13.54 -12.09
N ASN A 554 -17.32 12.28 -11.84
CA ASN A 554 -17.29 11.23 -12.85
C ASN A 554 -18.24 10.06 -12.57
N ILE A 555 -18.44 9.21 -13.59
CA ILE A 555 -19.10 7.91 -13.47
C ILE A 555 -18.08 6.79 -13.70
N ILE A 556 -18.03 5.82 -12.80
CA ILE A 556 -17.19 4.63 -12.93
C ILE A 556 -18.04 3.46 -13.40
N VAL A 557 -17.68 2.89 -14.56
CA VAL A 557 -18.24 1.64 -15.07
C VAL A 557 -17.34 0.48 -14.63
N GLN A 558 -17.75 -0.25 -13.60
CA GLN A 558 -17.00 -1.36 -13.02
C GLN A 558 -17.56 -2.70 -13.50
N PRO A 559 -16.79 -3.53 -14.23
CA PRO A 559 -17.22 -4.89 -14.55
C PRO A 559 -17.61 -5.69 -13.31
N ALA A 560 -18.74 -6.41 -13.36
CA ALA A 560 -19.19 -7.28 -12.26
C ALA A 560 -18.19 -8.40 -11.96
N VAL A 561 -17.39 -8.78 -12.97
CA VAL A 561 -16.19 -9.60 -12.79
C VAL A 561 -15.04 -8.89 -13.50
N GLU A 562 -14.17 -8.25 -12.73
CA GLU A 562 -12.91 -7.73 -13.26
C GLU A 562 -11.83 -8.81 -13.22
N SER A 563 -10.85 -8.70 -14.10
CA SER A 563 -9.75 -9.65 -14.13
C SER A 563 -8.48 -9.08 -14.73
N VAL A 564 -7.36 -9.68 -14.33
CA VAL A 564 -6.05 -9.48 -14.94
C VAL A 564 -5.44 -10.83 -15.25
N LEU A 565 -4.77 -10.90 -16.40
CA LEU A 565 -4.00 -12.05 -16.83
C LEU A 565 -2.51 -11.71 -16.81
N PHE A 566 -1.78 -12.46 -15.99
CA PHE A 566 -0.34 -12.40 -15.91
C PHE A 566 0.28 -13.59 -16.65
N GLN A 567 1.44 -13.35 -17.25
CA GLN A 567 2.28 -14.32 -17.92
C GLN A 567 3.61 -14.41 -17.17
N THR A 568 3.99 -15.61 -16.76
CA THR A 568 5.36 -15.94 -16.29
C THR A 568 6.04 -16.78 -17.37
N GLU A 569 7.29 -17.16 -17.17
CA GLU A 569 8.00 -18.05 -18.11
C GLU A 569 7.27 -19.37 -18.36
N ASN A 570 6.62 -19.94 -17.33
CA ASN A 570 6.07 -21.30 -17.40
C ASN A 570 4.54 -21.37 -17.26
N ASN A 571 3.92 -20.31 -16.73
CA ASN A 571 2.51 -20.31 -16.36
C ASN A 571 1.81 -19.00 -16.73
N ARG A 572 0.50 -19.11 -16.99
CA ARG A 572 -0.45 -18.02 -17.01
C ARG A 572 -1.23 -17.97 -15.70
N ILE A 573 -1.37 -16.80 -15.11
CA ILE A 573 -2.15 -16.59 -13.88
C ILE A 573 -3.29 -15.65 -14.18
N LYS A 574 -4.53 -16.09 -13.94
CA LYS A 574 -5.70 -15.22 -13.99
C LYS A 574 -6.16 -14.92 -12.58
N LEU A 575 -6.14 -13.64 -12.22
CA LEU A 575 -6.81 -13.11 -11.03
C LEU A 575 -8.14 -12.52 -11.46
N GLU A 576 -9.24 -12.98 -10.87
CA GLU A 576 -10.60 -12.48 -11.06
C GLU A 576 -11.12 -11.94 -9.72
N ARG A 577 -11.73 -10.76 -9.73
CA ARG A 577 -12.53 -10.26 -8.61
C ARG A 577 -13.98 -10.27 -9.03
N ASP A 578 -14.76 -11.11 -8.38
CA ASP A 578 -16.17 -11.34 -8.67
C ASP A 578 -17.01 -10.58 -7.65
N PHE A 579 -17.57 -9.44 -8.08
CA PHE A 579 -18.41 -8.59 -7.24
C PHE A 579 -19.81 -9.18 -7.01
N ILE A 580 -20.26 -10.13 -7.85
CA ILE A 580 -21.54 -10.82 -7.68
C ILE A 580 -21.47 -11.74 -6.45
N HIS A 581 -20.40 -12.52 -6.36
CA HIS A 581 -20.19 -13.47 -5.27
C HIS A 581 -19.29 -12.91 -4.14
N LYS A 582 -18.82 -11.66 -4.27
CA LYS A 582 -17.92 -10.95 -3.35
C LYS A 582 -16.66 -11.76 -3.01
N LYS A 583 -15.99 -12.28 -4.05
CA LYS A 583 -14.88 -13.23 -3.90
C LYS A 583 -13.79 -13.06 -4.95
N ASN A 584 -12.56 -13.33 -4.55
CA ASN A 584 -11.42 -13.42 -5.45
C ASN A 584 -11.18 -14.85 -5.91
N PHE A 585 -10.83 -15.02 -7.18
CA PHE A 585 -10.41 -16.29 -7.76
C PHE A 585 -9.03 -16.13 -8.42
N VAL A 586 -8.11 -17.02 -8.06
CA VAL A 586 -6.79 -17.10 -8.71
C VAL A 586 -6.67 -18.46 -9.35
N LYS A 587 -6.50 -18.48 -10.67
CA LYS A 587 -6.32 -19.70 -11.47
C LYS A 587 -4.96 -19.65 -12.14
N GLU A 588 -4.27 -20.78 -12.13
CA GLU A 588 -2.95 -20.94 -12.73
C GLU A 588 -3.04 -22.02 -13.81
N TYR A 589 -2.56 -21.68 -15.01
CA TYR A 589 -2.57 -22.53 -16.18
C TYR A 589 -1.12 -22.76 -16.60
N LYS A 590 -0.72 -24.01 -16.80
CA LYS A 590 0.58 -24.31 -17.42
C LYS A 590 0.53 -23.93 -18.88
N GLU A 591 1.62 -23.35 -19.41
CA GLU A 591 1.76 -23.28 -20.85
C GLU A 591 1.85 -24.70 -21.43
N LYS A 592 1.17 -24.91 -22.56
CA LYS A 592 1.13 -26.20 -23.25
C LYS A 592 2.32 -26.37 -24.16
#